data_AF-A0A7C4SMK5-F1
#
_entry.id   AF-A0A7C4SMK5-F1
#
_cell.length_a   1.000
_cell.length_b   1.000
_cell.length_c   1.000
_cell.angle_alpha   90.00
_cell.angle_beta   90.00
_cell.angle_gamma   90.00
#
_symmetry.space_group_name_H-M   'P 1'
#
loop_
_entity.id
_entity.type
_entity.pdbx_description
1 polymer ?
#
loop_
_entity_poly.entity_id
_entity_poly.type
_entity_poly.pdbx_seq_one_letter_code
_entity_poly.pdbx_strand_id
1 'polypeptide(L)'
;FMHTGLNHVTHGVQTGAYLTIQNLKIGDMAKINLRDIFILTTIASIVAIFVGNATRVWIINLLGVGRVPIWGSCSVTTWCDNDFARYEQAPPAIFQFQAGAAGFIIVMVLFLLRARFIWWPLHPVGFILATGVAPNWMREWNAFLGAWIAKFLTLRIGGSKAYEEYGVPFVSGGIAGYALANLIAYLIGTVRFFIPF
;
A
#
# COMPACT_ATOMS: atom_id res chain seq x y z
N PHE A 1 -14.92 -14.30 11.31
CA PHE A 1 -14.34 -15.24 10.33
C PHE A 1 -13.31 -14.57 9.43
N MET A 2 -12.26 -14.00 10.01
CA MET A 2 -11.09 -13.52 9.27
C MET A 2 -9.87 -14.02 10.04
N HIS A 3 -9.38 -15.21 9.69
CA HIS A 3 -8.01 -15.55 10.04
C HIS A 3 -7.13 -14.55 9.30
N THR A 4 -6.40 -13.75 10.08
CA THR A 4 -5.39 -12.81 9.61
C THR A 4 -4.49 -13.53 8.61
N GLY A 5 -4.58 -13.16 7.33
CA GLY A 5 -3.65 -13.64 6.32
C GLY A 5 -2.24 -13.34 6.80
N LEU A 6 -1.48 -14.39 7.11
CA LEU A 6 -0.12 -14.32 7.60
C LEU A 6 0.78 -13.93 6.43
N ASN A 7 0.89 -12.63 6.25
CA ASN A 7 2.02 -11.92 5.67
C ASN A 7 1.92 -10.50 6.22
N HIS A 8 3.01 -9.97 6.77
CA HIS A 8 3.06 -8.57 7.17
C HIS A 8 2.57 -7.70 6.01
N VAL A 9 1.43 -7.06 6.23
CA VAL A 9 0.66 -6.39 5.17
C VAL A 9 1.44 -5.23 4.55
N THR A 10 2.52 -4.79 5.21
CA THR A 10 3.46 -3.79 4.70
C THR A 10 4.25 -4.23 3.47
N HIS A 11 4.32 -5.53 3.13
CA HIS A 11 5.19 -6.05 2.05
C HIS A 11 4.55 -7.09 1.11
N GLY A 12 3.22 -7.27 1.15
CA GLY A 12 2.52 -8.18 0.25
C GLY A 12 2.30 -7.61 -1.16
N VAL A 13 2.14 -8.50 -2.15
CA VAL A 13 1.81 -8.14 -3.55
C VAL A 13 0.57 -7.23 -3.64
N GLN A 14 -0.39 -7.42 -2.72
CA GLN A 14 -1.61 -6.61 -2.65
C GLN A 14 -1.33 -5.13 -2.38
N THR A 15 -0.43 -4.83 -1.43
CA THR A 15 -0.08 -3.45 -1.04
C THR A 15 0.78 -2.78 -2.11
N GLY A 16 1.73 -3.51 -2.69
CA GLY A 16 2.55 -3.02 -3.81
C GLY A 16 1.73 -2.68 -5.05
N ALA A 17 0.75 -3.52 -5.41
CA ALA A 17 -0.16 -3.26 -6.52
C ALA A 17 -1.04 -2.02 -6.25
N TYR A 18 -1.58 -1.89 -5.04
CA TYR A 18 -2.41 -0.74 -4.64
C TYR A 18 -1.65 0.60 -4.74
N LEU A 19 -0.44 0.66 -4.19
CA LEU A 19 0.41 1.87 -4.25
C LEU A 19 0.82 2.20 -5.68
N THR A 20 1.15 1.20 -6.51
CA THR A 20 1.48 1.42 -7.92
C THR A 20 0.31 2.03 -8.69
N ILE A 21 -0.94 1.61 -8.42
CA ILE A 21 -2.13 2.19 -9.06
C ILE A 21 -2.33 3.65 -8.66
N GLN A 22 -2.09 3.99 -7.38
CA GLN A 22 -2.15 5.38 -6.92
C GLN A 22 -1.08 6.26 -7.59
N ASN A 23 0.14 5.74 -7.75
CA ASN A 23 1.23 6.43 -8.42
C ASN A 23 0.89 6.75 -9.89
N LEU A 24 0.25 5.83 -10.60
CA LEU A 24 -0.23 6.08 -11.97
C LEU A 24 -1.25 7.22 -12.01
N LYS A 25 -2.16 7.30 -11.02
CA LYS A 25 -3.13 8.39 -10.97
C LYS A 25 -2.49 9.75 -10.69
N ILE A 26 -1.49 9.80 -9.82
CA ILE A 26 -0.73 11.04 -9.55
C ILE A 26 0.07 11.44 -10.80
N GLY A 27 0.69 10.47 -11.48
CA GLY A 27 1.39 10.69 -12.73
C GLY A 27 0.53 11.30 -13.84
N ASP A 28 -0.70 10.79 -13.99
CA ASP A 28 -1.72 11.33 -14.90
C ASP A 28 -2.01 12.81 -14.59
N MET A 29 -2.24 13.15 -13.32
CA MET A 29 -2.48 14.53 -12.89
C MET A 29 -1.25 15.44 -13.10
N ALA A 30 -0.04 14.89 -13.00
CA ALA A 30 1.21 15.60 -13.26
C ALA A 30 1.55 15.70 -14.76
N LYS A 31 0.71 15.18 -15.66
CA LYS A 31 0.94 15.11 -17.11
C LYS A 31 2.23 14.36 -17.50
N ILE A 32 2.62 13.38 -16.68
CA ILE A 32 3.76 12.49 -16.95
C ILE A 32 3.27 11.32 -17.81
N ASN A 33 4.13 10.82 -18.69
CA ASN A 33 3.82 9.64 -19.49
C ASN A 33 3.62 8.40 -18.59
N LEU A 34 2.41 7.85 -18.60
CA LEU A 34 2.03 6.69 -17.80
C LEU A 34 2.85 5.43 -18.13
N ARG A 35 3.29 5.28 -19.38
CA ARG A 35 4.15 4.16 -19.79
C ARG A 35 5.48 4.21 -19.05
N ASP A 36 6.08 5.40 -18.95
CA ASP A 36 7.38 5.57 -18.31
C ASP A 36 7.28 5.30 -16.81
N ILE A 37 6.21 5.77 -16.16
CA ILE A 37 5.93 5.48 -14.75
C ILE A 37 5.78 3.97 -14.55
N PHE A 38 4.99 3.30 -15.39
CA PHE A 38 4.79 1.86 -15.31
C PHE A 38 6.09 1.07 -15.47
N ILE A 39 6.91 1.42 -16.47
CA ILE A 39 8.20 0.76 -16.71
C ILE A 39 9.15 1.00 -15.54
N LEU A 40 9.29 2.25 -15.09
CA LEU A 40 10.17 2.63 -13.99
C LEU A 40 9.78 1.93 -12.69
N THR A 41 8.49 1.92 -12.33
CA THR A 41 8.01 1.24 -11.13
C THR A 41 8.19 -0.27 -11.20
N THR A 42 8.00 -0.87 -12.38
CA THR A 42 8.24 -2.32 -12.59
C THR A 42 9.71 -2.67 -12.42
N ILE A 43 10.62 -1.95 -13.10
CA ILE A 43 12.07 -2.18 -12.99
C ILE A 43 12.55 -1.95 -11.56
N ALA A 44 12.13 -0.84 -10.94
CA ALA A 44 12.49 -0.53 -9.55
C ALA A 44 12.02 -1.62 -8.58
N SER A 45 10.83 -2.17 -8.77
CA SER A 45 10.31 -3.26 -7.93
C SER A 45 11.17 -4.52 -8.06
N ILE A 46 11.56 -4.91 -9.28
CA ILE A 46 12.42 -6.07 -9.50
C ILE A 46 13.78 -5.87 -8.82
N VAL A 47 14.42 -4.72 -9.04
CA VAL A 47 15.72 -4.40 -8.44
C VAL A 47 15.63 -4.35 -6.90
N ALA A 48 14.60 -3.70 -6.36
CA ALA A 48 14.39 -3.56 -4.93
C ALA A 48 14.20 -4.90 -4.22
N ILE A 49 13.55 -5.88 -4.86
CA ILE A 49 13.39 -7.23 -4.29
C ILE A 49 14.77 -7.88 -4.09
N PHE A 50 15.64 -7.86 -5.10
CA PHE A 50 16.95 -8.49 -5.00
C PHE A 50 17.87 -7.75 -4.02
N VAL A 51 17.97 -6.43 -4.17
CA VAL A 51 18.83 -5.60 -3.31
C VAL A 51 18.36 -5.67 -1.86
N GLY A 52 17.05 -5.50 -1.61
CA GLY A 52 16.49 -5.54 -0.26
C GLY A 52 16.72 -6.86 0.45
N ASN A 53 16.52 -8.00 -0.23
CA ASN A 53 16.77 -9.32 0.37
C ASN A 53 18.26 -9.57 0.60
N ALA A 54 19.13 -9.26 -0.38
CA ALA A 54 20.57 -9.47 -0.26
C ALA A 54 21.17 -8.61 0.87
N THR A 55 20.84 -7.32 0.91
CA THR A 55 21.32 -6.40 1.96
C THR A 55 20.81 -6.81 3.33
N ARG A 56 19.56 -7.28 3.45
CA ARG A 56 19.01 -7.76 4.73
C ARG A 56 19.75 -8.99 5.25
N VAL A 57 19.98 -9.99 4.41
CA VAL A 57 20.75 -11.19 4.81
C VAL A 57 22.16 -10.80 5.23
N TRP A 58 22.81 -9.92 4.48
CA TRP A 58 24.15 -9.46 4.79
C TRP A 58 24.24 -8.72 6.14
N ILE A 59 23.37 -7.73 6.38
CA ILE A 59 23.36 -6.93 7.61
C ILE A 59 23.07 -7.81 8.84
N ILE A 60 22.12 -8.74 8.75
CA ILE A 60 21.76 -9.63 9.87
C ILE A 60 22.93 -10.55 10.23
N ASN A 61 23.63 -11.10 9.23
CA ASN A 61 24.81 -11.94 9.48
C ASN A 61 26.00 -11.15 10.04
N LEU A 62 26.14 -9.87 9.67
CA LEU A 62 27.24 -9.03 10.12
C LEU A 62 27.05 -8.51 11.55
N LEU A 63 25.85 -7.99 11.87
CA LEU A 63 25.61 -7.24 13.12
C LEU A 63 24.80 -8.03 14.14
N GLY A 64 24.19 -9.14 13.72
CA GLY A 64 23.27 -9.91 14.52
C GLY A 64 21.88 -9.28 14.61
N VAL A 65 20.87 -10.13 14.75
CA VAL A 65 19.43 -9.79 14.88
C VAL A 65 19.16 -8.74 15.97
N GLY A 66 19.86 -8.83 17.12
CA GLY A 66 19.61 -7.99 18.28
C GLY A 66 20.06 -6.53 18.16
N ARG A 67 20.90 -6.20 17.16
CA ARG A 67 21.45 -4.84 16.97
C ARG A 67 20.86 -4.08 15.80
N VAL A 68 19.94 -4.69 15.05
CA VAL A 68 19.26 -4.03 13.93
C VAL A 68 17.94 -3.45 14.47
N PRO A 69 17.84 -2.13 14.70
CA PRO A 69 16.64 -1.55 15.26
C PRO A 69 15.54 -1.51 14.19
N ILE A 70 14.35 -1.97 14.57
CA ILE A 70 13.15 -2.13 13.73
C ILE A 70 13.32 -3.27 12.72
N TRP A 71 12.46 -4.29 12.83
CA TRP A 71 12.49 -5.53 12.04
C TRP A 71 13.78 -6.38 12.19
N GLY A 72 14.73 -6.04 13.07
CA GLY A 72 15.83 -6.93 13.45
C GLY A 72 15.33 -8.19 14.15
N SER A 73 14.35 -8.06 15.06
CA SER A 73 13.63 -9.16 15.72
C SER A 73 12.72 -9.95 14.77
N CYS A 74 12.50 -9.43 13.57
CA CYS A 74 11.91 -10.11 12.43
C CYS A 74 13.02 -10.88 11.70
N SER A 75 13.57 -11.90 12.32
CA SER A 75 14.58 -12.74 11.68
C SER A 75 13.90 -13.82 10.83
N VAL A 76 14.67 -14.51 9.98
CA VAL A 76 14.23 -15.77 9.36
C VAL A 76 13.90 -16.82 10.43
N THR A 77 14.44 -16.69 11.64
CA THR A 77 14.21 -17.65 12.73
C THR A 77 12.91 -17.41 13.50
N THR A 78 12.39 -16.18 13.55
CA THR A 78 11.14 -15.82 14.26
C THR A 78 10.03 -15.34 13.32
N TRP A 79 10.35 -15.21 12.02
CA TRP A 79 9.46 -14.79 10.95
C TRP A 79 8.55 -13.62 11.32
N CYS A 80 9.02 -12.64 12.09
CA CYS A 80 8.18 -11.51 12.50
C CYS A 80 6.91 -11.87 13.31
N ASP A 81 6.99 -12.76 14.31
CA ASP A 81 5.81 -13.32 15.02
C ASP A 81 4.94 -14.28 14.17
N ASN A 82 5.49 -14.80 13.06
CA ASN A 82 4.91 -15.94 12.34
C ASN A 82 5.61 -17.24 12.79
N ASP A 83 5.27 -17.73 13.98
CA ASP A 83 5.71 -19.08 14.38
C ASP A 83 5.14 -20.14 13.41
N PHE A 84 5.86 -21.26 13.24
CA PHE A 84 5.41 -22.39 12.42
C PHE A 84 4.03 -22.89 12.86
N ALA A 85 3.77 -22.89 14.17
CA ALA A 85 2.45 -23.22 14.73
C ALA A 85 1.33 -22.30 14.21
N ARG A 86 1.66 -21.05 13.85
CA ARG A 86 0.71 -20.09 13.27
C ARG A 86 0.54 -20.31 11.77
N TYR A 87 1.61 -20.68 11.06
CA TYR A 87 1.55 -21.06 9.65
C TYR A 87 0.74 -22.35 9.43
N GLU A 88 0.85 -23.31 10.35
CA GLU A 88 0.04 -24.54 10.35
C GLU A 88 -1.47 -24.25 10.53
N GLN A 89 -1.82 -23.15 11.20
CA GLN A 89 -3.20 -22.68 11.30
C GLN A 89 -3.70 -21.94 10.05
N ALA A 90 -2.81 -21.64 9.09
CA ALA A 90 -3.21 -20.97 7.88
C ALA A 90 -4.10 -21.90 7.02
N PRO A 91 -5.19 -21.38 6.42
CA PRO A 91 -5.99 -22.17 5.51
C PRO A 91 -5.13 -22.75 4.38
N PRO A 92 -5.43 -23.95 3.86
CA PRO A 92 -4.69 -24.54 2.75
C PRO A 92 -4.55 -23.56 1.59
N ALA A 93 -3.41 -23.58 0.89
CA ALA A 93 -3.14 -22.67 -0.23
C ALA A 93 -4.27 -22.67 -1.27
N ILE A 94 -4.86 -23.84 -1.54
CA ILE A 94 -6.02 -23.97 -2.44
C ILE A 94 -7.21 -23.10 -2.01
N PHE A 95 -7.52 -23.06 -0.71
CA PHE A 95 -8.59 -22.21 -0.18
C PHE A 95 -8.26 -20.72 -0.38
N GLN A 96 -7.00 -20.34 -0.17
CA GLN A 96 -6.55 -18.96 -0.37
C GLN A 96 -6.65 -18.55 -1.84
N PHE A 97 -6.24 -19.42 -2.78
CA PHE A 97 -6.39 -19.17 -4.22
C PHE A 97 -7.84 -19.12 -4.66
N GLN A 98 -8.71 -19.99 -4.13
CA GLN A 98 -10.15 -19.96 -4.39
C GLN A 98 -10.78 -18.66 -3.88
N ALA A 99 -10.45 -18.22 -2.66
CA ALA A 99 -10.92 -16.95 -2.12
C ALA A 99 -10.41 -15.75 -2.96
N GLY A 100 -9.15 -15.79 -3.40
CA GLY A 100 -8.57 -14.79 -4.30
C GLY A 100 -9.27 -14.73 -5.66
N ALA A 101 -9.53 -15.88 -6.27
CA ALA A 101 -10.26 -15.99 -7.53
C ALA A 101 -11.71 -15.50 -7.40
N ALA A 102 -12.40 -15.86 -6.31
CA ALA A 102 -13.73 -15.35 -6.00
C ALA A 102 -13.73 -13.82 -5.85
N GLY A 103 -12.77 -13.27 -5.10
CA GLY A 103 -12.60 -11.82 -4.96
C GLY A 103 -12.35 -11.13 -6.30
N PHE A 104 -11.50 -11.69 -7.16
CA PHE A 104 -11.26 -11.19 -8.51
C PHE A 104 -12.53 -11.17 -9.36
N ILE A 105 -13.30 -12.26 -9.36
CA ILE A 105 -14.57 -12.37 -10.09
C ILE A 105 -15.56 -11.33 -9.59
N ILE A 106 -15.71 -11.17 -8.27
CA ILE A 106 -16.61 -10.17 -7.67
C ILE A 106 -16.23 -8.76 -8.11
N VAL A 107 -14.95 -8.39 -8.02
CA VAL A 107 -14.47 -7.06 -8.43
C VAL A 107 -14.67 -6.83 -9.92
N MET A 108 -14.42 -7.84 -10.77
CA MET A 108 -14.67 -7.75 -12.21
C MET A 108 -16.15 -7.57 -12.52
N VAL A 109 -17.03 -8.33 -11.87
CA VAL A 109 -18.49 -8.19 -12.04
C VAL A 109 -18.94 -6.79 -11.61
N LEU A 110 -18.52 -6.31 -10.43
CA LEU A 110 -18.84 -4.96 -9.96
C LEU A 110 -18.33 -3.88 -10.92
N PHE A 111 -17.12 -4.05 -11.47
CA PHE A 111 -16.57 -3.15 -12.47
C PHE A 111 -17.41 -3.12 -13.76
N LEU A 112 -17.75 -4.29 -14.30
CA LEU A 112 -18.55 -4.39 -15.53
C LEU A 112 -19.99 -3.88 -15.35
N LEU A 113 -20.62 -4.19 -14.22
CA LEU A 113 -21.94 -3.66 -13.88
C LEU A 113 -21.92 -2.15 -13.76
N ARG A 114 -20.90 -1.58 -13.12
CA ARG A 114 -20.75 -0.12 -13.02
C ARG A 114 -20.45 0.53 -14.37
N ALA A 115 -19.72 -0.14 -15.26
CA ALA A 115 -19.46 0.36 -16.61
C ALA A 115 -20.72 0.34 -17.49
N ARG A 116 -21.64 -0.60 -17.26
CA ARG A 116 -22.88 -0.75 -18.04
C ARG A 116 -24.07 0.03 -17.46
N PHE A 117 -24.19 0.11 -16.15
CA PHE A 117 -25.33 0.69 -15.45
C PHE A 117 -24.92 1.95 -14.68
N ILE A 118 -25.32 3.12 -15.18
CA ILE A 118 -25.00 4.43 -14.58
C ILE A 118 -25.54 4.56 -13.14
N TRP A 119 -26.68 3.91 -12.84
CA TRP A 119 -27.34 3.97 -11.54
C TRP A 119 -26.81 2.95 -10.51
N TRP A 120 -25.85 2.10 -10.88
CA TRP A 120 -25.39 1.01 -10.01
C TRP A 120 -24.72 1.54 -8.74
N PRO A 121 -25.21 1.19 -7.54
CA PRO A 121 -24.77 1.83 -6.29
C PRO A 121 -23.45 1.26 -5.75
N LEU A 122 -23.09 0.02 -6.10
CA LEU A 122 -21.94 -0.67 -5.53
C LEU A 122 -20.66 -0.37 -6.33
N HIS A 123 -19.70 0.27 -5.67
CA HIS A 123 -18.39 0.57 -6.25
C HIS A 123 -17.38 -0.55 -5.95
N PRO A 124 -16.60 -1.04 -6.92
CA PRO A 124 -15.59 -2.08 -6.69
C PRO A 124 -14.55 -1.69 -5.63
N VAL A 125 -14.15 -0.41 -5.57
CA VAL A 125 -13.28 0.11 -4.50
C VAL A 125 -13.91 -0.04 -3.10
N GLY A 126 -15.22 0.16 -2.97
CA GLY A 126 -15.90 0.00 -1.68
C GLY A 126 -15.83 -1.44 -1.17
N PHE A 127 -15.93 -2.42 -2.08
CA PHE A 127 -15.73 -3.83 -1.75
C PHE A 127 -14.30 -4.08 -1.24
N ILE A 128 -13.28 -3.57 -1.95
CA ILE A 128 -11.87 -3.73 -1.56
C ILE A 128 -11.60 -3.09 -0.20
N LEU A 129 -12.12 -1.89 0.07
CA LEU A 129 -11.96 -1.22 1.36
C LEU A 129 -12.61 -2.00 2.50
N ALA A 130 -13.75 -2.66 2.26
CA ALA A 130 -14.47 -3.42 3.27
C ALA A 130 -13.86 -4.79 3.54
N THR A 131 -13.38 -5.50 2.52
CA THR A 131 -12.93 -6.90 2.64
C THR A 131 -11.41 -7.06 2.62
N GLY A 132 -10.68 -6.06 2.16
CA GLY A 132 -9.22 -6.10 2.06
C GLY A 132 -8.56 -6.05 3.43
N VAL A 133 -7.55 -6.90 3.65
CA VAL A 133 -6.80 -6.91 4.92
C VAL A 133 -6.00 -5.61 5.09
N ALA A 134 -5.33 -5.13 4.04
CA ALA A 134 -4.52 -3.90 4.09
C ALA A 134 -5.35 -2.64 4.41
N PRO A 135 -6.45 -2.36 3.68
CA PRO A 135 -7.25 -1.18 3.96
C PRO A 135 -7.89 -1.19 5.36
N ASN A 136 -8.30 -2.37 5.83
CA ASN A 136 -8.84 -2.52 7.19
C ASN A 136 -7.78 -2.24 8.25
N TRP A 137 -6.56 -2.76 8.08
CA TRP A 137 -5.49 -2.61 9.07
C TRP A 137 -4.93 -1.19 9.13
N MET A 138 -4.73 -0.55 7.97
CA MET A 138 -4.33 0.87 7.89
C MET A 138 -5.48 1.83 8.20
N ARG A 139 -6.66 1.32 8.59
CA ARG A 139 -7.84 2.12 8.95
C ARG A 139 -8.23 3.10 7.84
N GLU A 140 -8.05 2.68 6.59
CA GLU A 140 -8.24 3.52 5.40
C GLU A 140 -9.67 4.06 5.29
N TRP A 141 -10.65 3.35 5.84
CA TRP A 141 -12.03 3.84 5.95
C TRP A 141 -12.12 5.21 6.66
N ASN A 142 -11.35 5.42 7.73
CA ASN A 142 -11.36 6.70 8.44
C ASN A 142 -10.74 7.81 7.61
N ALA A 143 -9.66 7.51 6.88
CA ALA A 143 -9.03 8.44 5.95
C ALA A 143 -9.97 8.78 4.78
N PHE A 144 -10.66 7.78 4.24
CA PHE A 144 -11.67 7.96 3.20
C PHE A 144 -12.83 8.84 3.70
N LEU A 145 -13.35 8.58 4.89
CA LEU A 145 -14.42 9.38 5.48
C LEU A 145 -13.97 10.83 5.67
N GLY A 146 -12.77 11.05 6.21
CA GLY A 146 -12.19 12.39 6.35
C GLY A 146 -12.02 13.10 5.01
N ALA A 147 -11.50 12.40 4.00
CA ALA A 147 -11.36 12.93 2.64
C ALA A 147 -12.71 13.25 1.99
N TRP A 148 -13.72 12.42 2.24
CA TRP A 148 -15.08 12.65 1.75
C TRP A 148 -15.72 13.87 2.41
N ILE A 149 -15.60 14.04 3.73
CA ILE A 149 -16.08 15.23 4.45
C ILE A 149 -15.36 16.48 3.92
N ALA A 150 -14.03 16.43 3.81
CA ALA A 150 -13.25 17.55 3.28
C ALA A 150 -13.70 17.91 1.86
N LYS A 151 -13.82 16.92 0.96
CA LYS A 151 -14.31 17.12 -0.40
C LYS A 151 -15.72 17.70 -0.43
N PHE A 152 -16.61 17.18 0.41
CA PHE A 152 -17.99 17.65 0.50
C PHE A 152 -18.05 19.12 0.95
N LEU A 153 -17.28 19.49 1.97
CA LEU A 153 -17.19 20.87 2.45
C LEU A 153 -16.59 21.80 1.39
N THR A 154 -15.48 21.41 0.75
CA THR A 154 -14.84 22.22 -0.30
C THR A 154 -15.79 22.45 -1.47
N LEU A 155 -16.49 21.41 -1.94
CA LEU A 155 -17.44 21.52 -3.03
C LEU A 155 -18.69 22.34 -2.65
N ARG A 156 -19.16 22.22 -1.41
CA ARG A 156 -20.38 22.92 -0.96
C ARG A 156 -20.15 24.39 -0.65
N ILE A 157 -18.98 24.75 -0.12
CA ILE A 157 -18.63 26.12 0.27
C ILE A 157 -18.00 26.87 -0.90
N GLY A 158 -17.02 26.26 -1.59
CA GLY A 158 -16.21 26.93 -2.62
C GLY A 158 -16.54 26.50 -4.06
N GLY A 159 -17.47 25.56 -4.26
CA GLY A 159 -17.79 25.03 -5.58
C GLY A 159 -16.69 24.16 -6.20
N SER A 160 -16.90 23.75 -7.45
CA SER A 160 -15.92 22.94 -8.20
C SER A 160 -14.60 23.68 -8.42
N LYS A 161 -14.66 25.00 -8.66
CA LYS A 161 -13.47 25.83 -8.91
C LYS A 161 -12.51 25.82 -7.72
N ALA A 162 -13.01 26.00 -6.49
CA ALA A 162 -12.15 25.95 -5.30
C ALA A 162 -11.57 24.56 -5.03
N TYR A 163 -12.31 23.49 -5.37
CA TYR A 163 -11.81 22.13 -5.26
C TYR A 163 -10.62 21.89 -6.21
N GLU A 164 -10.71 22.35 -7.45
CA GLU A 164 -9.64 22.19 -8.44
C GLU A 164 -8.45 23.12 -8.18
N GLU A 165 -8.69 24.39 -7.83
CA GLU A 165 -7.62 25.39 -7.63
C GLU A 165 -6.91 25.26 -6.29
N TYR A 166 -7.58 24.83 -5.22
CA TYR A 166 -7.00 24.78 -3.88
C TYR A 166 -7.00 23.38 -3.27
N GLY A 167 -8.11 22.66 -3.38
CA GLY A 167 -8.26 21.34 -2.78
C GLY A 167 -7.26 20.32 -3.35
N VAL A 168 -7.20 20.21 -4.69
CA VAL A 168 -6.32 19.28 -5.38
C VAL A 168 -4.84 19.61 -5.11
N PRO A 169 -4.35 20.86 -5.28
CA PRO A 169 -2.96 21.22 -4.96
C PRO A 169 -2.57 21.03 -3.50
N PHE A 170 -3.48 21.29 -2.54
CA PHE A 170 -3.21 21.05 -1.13
C PHE A 170 -2.96 19.57 -0.83
N VAL A 171 -3.83 18.69 -1.32
CA VAL A 171 -3.70 17.24 -1.11
C VAL A 171 -2.50 16.67 -1.83
N SER A 172 -2.27 17.05 -3.09
CA SER A 172 -1.11 16.57 -3.86
C SER A 172 0.21 17.08 -3.27
N GLY A 173 0.25 18.32 -2.79
CA GLY A 173 1.39 18.88 -2.06
C GLY A 173 1.64 18.15 -0.75
N GLY A 174 0.59 17.80 0.01
CA GLY A 174 0.71 16.99 1.22
C GLY A 174 1.29 15.59 0.95
N ILE A 175 0.83 14.92 -0.11
CA ILE A 175 1.36 13.62 -0.53
C ILE A 175 2.84 13.73 -0.93
N ALA A 176 3.19 14.74 -1.74
CA ALA A 176 4.56 14.98 -2.17
C ALA A 176 5.48 15.32 -0.98
N GLY A 177 5.02 16.15 -0.05
CA GLY A 177 5.74 16.51 1.17
C GLY A 177 5.96 15.29 2.08
N TYR A 178 4.95 14.44 2.24
CA TYR A 178 5.08 13.19 2.98
C TYR A 178 6.11 12.25 2.32
N ALA A 179 6.07 12.09 1.00
CA ALA A 179 7.04 11.28 0.27
C ALA A 179 8.47 11.81 0.44
N LEU A 180 8.66 13.12 0.33
CA LEU A 180 9.96 13.77 0.52
C LEU A 180 10.47 13.63 1.95
N ALA A 181 9.60 13.84 2.95
CA ALA A 181 9.95 13.67 4.36
C ALA A 181 10.39 12.24 4.67
N ASN A 182 9.71 11.23 4.11
CA ASN A 182 10.12 9.83 4.25
C ASN A 182 11.49 9.57 3.60
N LEU A 183 11.72 10.08 2.39
CA LEU A 183 13.02 9.93 1.72
C LEU A 183 14.16 10.49 2.58
N ILE A 184 13.98 11.70 3.11
CA ILE A 184 14.96 12.34 4.01
C ILE A 184 15.14 11.52 5.29
N ALA A 185 14.04 11.09 5.92
CA ALA A 185 14.07 10.31 7.15
C ALA A 185 14.80 8.97 6.96
N TYR A 186 14.62 8.30 5.82
CA TYR A 186 15.32 7.06 5.51
C TYR A 186 16.84 7.28 5.32
N LEU A 187 17.23 8.36 4.64
CA LEU A 187 18.65 8.71 4.49
C LEU A 187 19.30 9.02 5.83
N ILE A 188 18.66 9.87 6.65
CA ILE A 188 19.13 10.20 8.00
C ILE A 188 19.19 8.95 8.87
N GLY A 189 18.16 8.11 8.84
CA GLY A 189 18.13 6.85 9.59
C GLY A 189 19.24 5.90 9.18
N THR A 190 19.55 5.82 7.89
CA THR A 190 20.66 5.02 7.37
C THR A 190 22.01 5.56 7.86
N VAL A 191 22.23 6.87 7.81
CA VAL A 191 23.47 7.48 8.34
C VAL A 191 23.59 7.27 9.85
N ARG A 192 22.49 7.50 10.59
CA ARG A 192 22.43 7.32 12.05
C ARG A 192 22.69 5.88 12.48
N PHE A 193 22.31 4.91 11.65
CA PHE A 193 22.61 3.50 11.90
C PHE A 193 24.12 3.22 11.94
N PHE A 194 24.91 3.87 11.07
CA PHE A 194 26.37 3.70 11.04
C PHE A 194 27.11 4.65 11.96
N ILE A 195 26.58 5.85 12.18
CA ILE A 195 27.20 6.90 12.99
C ILE A 195 26.15 7.36 14.01
N PRO A 196 26.22 6.89 15.27
CA PRO A 196 25.27 7.30 16.29
C PRO A 196 25.47 8.78 16.64
N PHE A 197 24.44 9.58 16.45
CA PHE A 197 24.29 10.96 16.92
C PHE A 197 22.88 11.19 17.48
#